data_AF-A0A945YEE6-F1
#
_entry.id   AF-A0A945YEE6-F1
#
_cell.length_a   1.000
_cell.length_b   1.000
_cell.length_c   1.000
_cell.angle_alpha   90.00
_cell.angle_beta   90.00
_cell.angle_gamma   90.00
#
_symmetry.space_group_name_H-M   'P 1'
#
loop_
_entity.id
_entity.type
_entity.pdbx_description
1 polymer ?
#
loop_
_entity_poly.entity_id
_entity_poly.type
_entity_poly.pdbx_seq_one_letter_code
_entity_poly.pdbx_strand_id
1 'polypeptide(L)'
;MSEKYKTVAYYPGCALEGTGHGYNRSTKAVGKKLGLNLVEVPNWNCCGAMEVKNIDPEIQNYLSARNLAIVAEKMNVDTVMAPCNGCYHNLKKVEHDIAKKPKTVEVVDRLSQKAGH
;
A
#
# COMPACT_ATOMS: atom_id res chain seq x y z
N MET A 1 -17.68 9.03 13.96
CA MET A 1 -16.53 8.69 13.11
C MET A 1 -16.67 9.48 11.82
N SER A 2 -15.61 10.13 11.33
CA SER A 2 -15.67 10.87 10.06
C SER A 2 -16.01 9.92 8.90
N GLU A 3 -16.83 10.36 7.94
CA GLU A 3 -17.18 9.60 6.72
C GLU A 3 -15.92 9.06 6.01
N LYS A 4 -14.82 9.82 6.04
CA LYS A 4 -13.51 9.42 5.47
C LYS A 4 -12.97 8.09 6.01
N TYR A 5 -13.28 7.73 7.25
CA TYR A 5 -12.76 6.52 7.91
C TYR A 5 -13.77 5.37 7.95
N LYS A 6 -14.91 5.52 7.28
CA LYS A 6 -15.94 4.48 7.22
C LYS A 6 -15.47 3.28 6.39
N THR A 7 -14.89 3.53 5.22
CA THR A 7 -14.28 2.50 4.35
C THR A 7 -12.79 2.75 4.27
N VAL A 8 -12.00 1.71 4.53
CA VAL A 8 -10.54 1.77 4.55
C VAL A 8 -9.98 0.65 3.69
N ALA A 9 -9.08 1.00 2.77
CA ALA A 9 -8.36 0.05 1.95
C ALA A 9 -7.34 -0.70 2.82
N TYR A 10 -7.60 -1.99 3.05
CA TYR A 10 -6.80 -2.85 3.89
C TYR A 10 -5.71 -3.53 3.07
N TYR A 11 -4.45 -3.17 3.32
CA TYR A 11 -3.29 -3.75 2.68
C TYR A 11 -2.57 -4.68 3.68
N PRO A 12 -2.82 -6.01 3.64
CA PRO A 12 -2.15 -6.95 4.54
C PRO A 12 -0.66 -7.06 4.22
N GLY A 13 -0.31 -7.01 2.93
CA GLY A 13 1.05 -7.27 2.47
C GLY A 13 1.53 -8.70 2.77
N CYS A 14 2.74 -9.02 2.32
CA CYS A 14 3.30 -10.36 2.46
C CYS A 14 3.49 -10.80 3.92
N ALA A 15 3.73 -9.86 4.84
CA ALA A 15 3.98 -10.19 6.24
C ALA A 15 2.74 -10.77 6.94
N LEU A 16 1.55 -10.20 6.71
CA LEU A 16 0.32 -10.63 7.36
C LEU A 16 -0.37 -11.81 6.66
N GLU A 17 -0.07 -12.02 5.37
CA GLU A 17 -0.42 -13.25 4.65
C GLU A 17 0.57 -14.39 4.87
N GLY A 18 1.79 -14.10 5.31
CA GLY A 18 2.76 -15.12 5.70
C GLY A 18 2.68 -15.42 7.19
N THR A 19 3.80 -15.27 7.87
CA THR A 19 3.94 -15.63 9.29
C THR A 19 3.06 -14.80 10.24
N GLY A 20 2.58 -13.62 9.80
CA GLY A 20 1.77 -12.69 10.59
C GLY A 20 0.26 -12.97 10.61
N HIS A 21 -0.21 -14.17 10.26
CA HIS A 21 -1.66 -14.46 10.20
C HIS A 21 -2.45 -14.12 11.48
N GLY A 22 -1.86 -14.36 12.66
CA GLY A 22 -2.49 -14.00 13.93
C GLY A 22 -2.73 -12.50 14.06
N TYR A 23 -1.78 -11.69 13.57
CA TYR A 23 -1.87 -10.24 13.54
C TYR A 23 -2.89 -9.72 12.51
N ASN A 24 -2.98 -10.39 11.35
CA ASN A 24 -4.00 -10.12 10.35
C ASN A 24 -5.42 -10.31 10.93
N ARG A 25 -5.67 -11.48 11.54
CA ARG A 25 -6.97 -11.79 12.15
C ARG A 25 -7.34 -10.82 13.26
N SER A 26 -6.41 -10.52 14.18
CA SER A 26 -6.69 -9.60 15.29
C SER A 26 -6.95 -8.17 14.79
N THR A 27 -6.21 -7.70 13.79
CA THR A 27 -6.43 -6.38 13.19
C THR A 27 -7.79 -6.28 12.52
N LYS A 28 -8.19 -7.28 11.73
CA LYS A 28 -9.52 -7.32 11.11
C LYS A 28 -10.64 -7.35 12.16
N ALA A 29 -10.46 -8.11 13.24
CA ALA A 29 -11.43 -8.17 14.35
C ALA A 29 -11.57 -6.83 15.08
N VAL A 30 -10.46 -6.17 15.40
CA VAL A 30 -10.46 -4.85 16.04
C VAL A 30 -11.07 -3.80 15.13
N GLY A 31 -10.68 -3.77 13.86
CA GLY A 31 -11.24 -2.83 12.87
C GLY A 31 -12.77 -2.95 12.76
N LYS A 32 -13.30 -4.18 12.70
CA LYS A 32 -14.74 -4.44 12.72
C LYS A 32 -15.40 -3.89 14.00
N LYS A 33 -14.79 -4.10 15.17
CA LYS A 33 -15.34 -3.61 16.45
C LYS A 33 -15.33 -2.08 16.56
N LEU A 34 -14.37 -1.43 15.90
CA LEU A 34 -14.30 0.02 15.77
C LEU A 34 -15.24 0.60 14.69
N GLY A 35 -15.95 -0.26 13.95
CA GLY A 35 -16.89 0.14 12.90
C GLY A 35 -16.21 0.48 11.56
N LEU A 36 -14.96 0.04 11.36
CA LEU A 36 -14.26 0.21 10.08
C LEU A 36 -14.71 -0.86 9.08
N ASN A 37 -15.10 -0.45 7.89
CA ASN A 37 -15.26 -1.34 6.74
C ASN A 37 -13.90 -1.53 6.06
N LEU A 38 -13.16 -2.55 6.50
CA LEU A 38 -11.86 -2.91 5.93
C LEU A 38 -12.08 -3.71 4.64
N VAL A 39 -11.75 -3.09 3.50
CA VAL A 39 -11.85 -3.72 2.17
C VAL A 39 -10.44 -4.04 1.69
N GLU A 40 -10.15 -5.30 1.41
CA GLU A 40 -8.80 -5.70 1.00
C GLU A 40 -8.45 -5.12 -0.38
N VAL A 41 -7.23 -4.62 -0.53
CA VAL A 41 -6.74 -4.08 -1.81
C VAL A 41 -6.71 -5.22 -2.85
N PRO A 42 -7.36 -5.12 -4.01
CA PRO A 42 -7.35 -6.21 -4.97
C PRO A 42 -6.01 -6.29 -5.70
N ASN A 43 -5.48 -7.51 -5.91
CA ASN A 43 -4.28 -7.74 -6.72
C ASN A 43 -3.06 -6.87 -6.30
N TRP A 44 -2.91 -6.66 -4.99
CA TRP A 44 -1.78 -5.94 -4.42
C TRP A 44 -0.48 -6.74 -4.64
N ASN A 45 0.66 -6.06 -4.65
CA ASN A 45 2.00 -6.68 -4.66
C ASN A 45 2.81 -6.31 -3.42
N CYS A 46 3.88 -7.05 -3.13
CA CYS A 46 4.78 -6.71 -2.02
C CYS A 46 5.28 -5.26 -2.15
N CYS A 47 5.35 -4.53 -1.04
CA CYS A 47 5.82 -3.14 -0.99
C CYS A 47 7.34 -2.98 -1.22
N GLY A 48 8.08 -4.10 -1.34
CA GLY A 48 9.53 -4.09 -1.52
C GLY A 48 10.32 -3.76 -0.25
N ALA A 49 9.72 -3.91 0.94
CA ALA A 49 10.39 -3.61 2.19
C ALA A 49 11.69 -4.39 2.40
N MET A 50 12.62 -3.75 3.13
CA MET A 50 13.97 -4.21 3.53
C MET A 50 14.98 -4.34 2.40
N GLU A 51 14.70 -5.13 1.36
CA GLU A 51 15.75 -5.53 0.39
C GLU A 51 15.74 -4.72 -0.92
N VAL A 52 14.55 -4.41 -1.48
CA VAL A 52 14.47 -3.78 -2.81
C VAL A 52 15.12 -2.40 -2.82
N LYS A 53 14.98 -1.64 -1.73
CA LYS A 53 15.60 -0.32 -1.57
C LYS A 53 17.14 -0.36 -1.63
N ASN A 54 17.77 -1.49 -1.29
CA ASN A 54 19.22 -1.64 -1.31
C ASN A 54 19.73 -1.90 -2.74
N ILE A 55 18.85 -2.33 -3.63
CA ILE A 55 19.14 -2.58 -5.05
C ILE A 55 18.81 -1.33 -5.86
N ASP A 56 17.55 -0.89 -5.80
CA ASP A 56 17.06 0.29 -6.51
C ASP A 56 15.89 0.94 -5.75
N PRO A 57 16.09 2.12 -5.16
CA PRO A 57 15.04 2.87 -4.47
C PRO A 57 13.83 3.19 -5.35
N GLU A 58 14.02 3.39 -6.66
CA GLU A 58 12.91 3.73 -7.56
C GLU A 58 12.07 2.50 -7.91
N ILE A 59 12.66 1.29 -7.94
CA ILE A 59 11.88 0.05 -8.04
C ILE A 59 11.02 -0.14 -6.78
N GLN A 60 11.56 0.14 -5.59
CA GLN A 60 10.79 0.10 -4.35
C GLN A 60 9.66 1.13 -4.35
N ASN A 61 9.89 2.33 -4.90
CA ASN A 61 8.85 3.34 -5.10
C ASN A 61 7.77 2.81 -6.05
N TYR A 62 8.13 2.30 -7.22
CA TYR A 62 7.18 1.72 -8.18
C TYR A 62 6.29 0.63 -7.57
N LEU A 63 6.87 -0.34 -6.85
CA LEU A 63 6.10 -1.41 -6.19
C LEU A 63 5.06 -0.85 -5.20
N SER A 64 5.42 0.20 -4.46
CA SER A 64 4.51 0.83 -3.50
C SER A 64 3.48 1.73 -4.20
N ALA A 65 3.88 2.45 -5.24
CA ALA A 65 3.03 3.33 -6.03
C ALA A 65 1.88 2.55 -6.68
N ARG A 66 2.18 1.36 -7.23
CA ARG A 66 1.17 0.49 -7.84
C ARG A 66 0.03 0.16 -6.86
N ASN A 67 0.36 -0.14 -5.61
CA ASN A 67 -0.66 -0.42 -4.59
C ASN A 67 -1.52 0.82 -4.29
N LEU A 68 -0.92 2.02 -4.21
CA LEU A 68 -1.67 3.25 -4.02
C LEU A 68 -2.53 3.61 -5.24
N ALA A 69 -2.03 3.39 -6.46
CA ALA A 69 -2.79 3.57 -7.69
C ALA A 69 -4.02 2.66 -7.75
N ILE A 70 -3.88 1.37 -7.37
CA ILE A 70 -5.03 0.45 -7.25
C ILE A 70 -6.08 1.01 -6.28
N VAL A 71 -5.66 1.52 -5.12
CA VAL A 71 -6.58 2.08 -4.14
C VAL A 71 -7.28 3.32 -4.69
N ALA A 72 -6.53 4.23 -5.30
CA ALA A 72 -7.07 5.47 -5.86
C ALA A 72 -8.03 5.20 -7.03
N GLU A 73 -7.61 4.38 -8.01
CA GLU A 73 -8.32 4.22 -9.27
C GLU A 73 -9.42 3.15 -9.22
N LYS A 74 -9.20 2.04 -8.50
CA LYS A 74 -10.15 0.91 -8.50
C LYS A 74 -11.06 0.89 -7.30
N MET A 75 -10.59 1.35 -6.15
CA MET A 75 -11.39 1.36 -4.92
C MET A 75 -12.03 2.72 -4.66
N ASN A 76 -11.45 3.81 -5.18
CA ASN A 76 -11.86 5.18 -4.92
C ASN A 76 -11.95 5.48 -3.41
N VAL A 77 -10.91 5.08 -2.67
CA VAL A 77 -10.79 5.23 -1.21
C VAL A 77 -9.56 6.09 -0.87
N ASP A 78 -9.71 7.03 0.05
CA ASP A 78 -8.65 7.98 0.44
C ASP A 78 -7.81 7.51 1.67
N THR A 79 -8.17 6.37 2.27
CA THR A 79 -7.49 5.84 3.46
C THR A 79 -6.98 4.43 3.21
N VAL A 80 -5.67 4.24 3.36
CA VAL A 80 -5.01 2.93 3.34
C VAL A 80 -4.55 2.55 4.74
N MET A 81 -4.87 1.33 5.17
CA MET A 81 -4.35 0.74 6.39
C MET A 81 -3.37 -0.38 6.06
N ALA A 82 -2.13 -0.22 6.54
CA ALA A 82 -1.06 -1.19 6.41
C ALA A 82 -0.49 -1.52 7.80
N PRO A 83 -0.89 -2.64 8.44
CA PRO A 83 -0.49 -2.93 9.82
C PRO A 83 1.01 -3.23 9.98
N CYS A 84 1.67 -3.70 8.92
CA CYS A 84 3.12 -3.87 8.92
C CYS A 84 3.82 -2.50 8.81
N ASN A 85 4.67 -2.15 9.78
CA ASN A 85 5.43 -0.89 9.78
C ASN A 85 6.26 -0.68 8.51
N GLY A 86 6.87 -1.75 7.96
CA GLY A 86 7.62 -1.67 6.70
C GLY A 86 6.71 -1.34 5.51
N CYS A 87 5.52 -1.93 5.46
CA CYS A 87 4.51 -1.61 4.45
C CYS A 87 4.05 -0.16 4.56
N TYR A 88 3.67 0.26 5.77
CA TYR A 88 3.25 1.64 6.03
C TYR A 88 4.33 2.66 5.63
N HIS A 89 5.58 2.43 6.06
CA HIS A 89 6.68 3.33 5.74
C HIS A 89 6.87 3.51 4.23
N ASN A 90 6.90 2.42 3.46
CA ASN A 90 7.15 2.50 2.02
C ASN A 90 5.98 3.10 1.24
N LEU A 91 4.73 2.81 1.64
CA LEU A 91 3.55 3.45 1.05
C LEU A 91 3.55 4.96 1.33
N LYS A 92 3.83 5.38 2.57
CA LYS A 92 3.91 6.81 2.91
C LYS A 92 5.10 7.51 2.24
N LYS A 93 6.23 6.81 2.12
CA LYS A 93 7.42 7.30 1.45
C LYS A 93 7.15 7.56 -0.04
N VAL A 94 6.52 6.62 -0.76
CA VAL A 94 6.27 6.84 -2.19
C VAL A 94 5.24 7.94 -2.43
N GLU A 95 4.21 8.05 -1.59
CA GLU A 95 3.27 9.18 -1.65
C GLU A 95 4.01 10.53 -1.53
N HIS A 96 4.97 10.61 -0.59
CA HIS A 96 5.80 11.79 -0.42
C HIS A 96 6.76 12.02 -1.61
N ASP A 97 7.40 10.96 -2.10
CA ASP A 97 8.41 11.05 -3.15
C ASP A 97 7.78 11.42 -4.50
N ILE A 98 6.64 10.84 -4.88
CA ILE A 98 5.88 11.23 -6.08
C ILE A 98 5.46 12.70 -6.02
N ALA A 99 5.05 13.19 -4.85
CA ALA A 99 4.63 14.59 -4.68
C ALA A 99 5.80 15.60 -4.81
N LYS A 100 7.06 15.17 -4.65
CA LYS A 100 8.21 16.09 -4.54
C LYS A 100 9.34 15.84 -5.52
N LYS A 101 9.42 14.65 -6.13
CA LYS A 101 10.55 14.22 -6.95
C LYS A 101 10.04 13.87 -8.35
N PRO A 102 10.15 14.80 -9.32
CA PRO A 102 9.74 14.54 -10.70
C PRO A 102 10.38 13.28 -11.31
N LYS A 103 11.64 13.00 -10.96
CA LYS A 103 12.34 11.79 -11.37
C LYS A 103 11.63 10.50 -10.92
N THR A 104 11.08 10.47 -9.71
CA THR A 104 10.35 9.29 -9.21
C THR A 104 9.09 9.08 -10.02
N VAL A 105 8.35 10.14 -10.36
CA VAL A 105 7.16 10.07 -11.22
C VAL A 105 7.54 9.46 -12.58
N GLU A 106 8.57 10.01 -13.23
CA GLU A 106 9.04 9.52 -14.54
C GLU A 106 9.39 8.02 -14.52
N VAL A 107 10.11 7.57 -13.48
CA VAL A 107 10.49 6.16 -13.37
C VAL A 107 9.30 5.26 -13.09
N VAL A 108 8.39 5.67 -12.18
CA VAL A 108 7.18 4.93 -11.85
C VAL A 108 6.30 4.78 -13.09
N ASP A 109 6.05 5.86 -13.82
CA ASP A 109 5.22 5.86 -15.03
C ASP A 109 5.82 4.95 -16.11
N ARG A 110 7.13 5.08 -16.35
CA ARG A 110 7.84 4.24 -17.31
C ARG A 110 7.77 2.75 -16.97
N LEU A 111 7.89 2.39 -15.69
CA LEU A 111 7.78 1.01 -15.24
C LEU A 111 6.33 0.50 -15.31
N SER A 112 5.36 1.36 -15.01
CA SER A 112 3.94 1.06 -15.12
C SER A 112 3.55 0.69 -16.55
N GLN A 113 3.90 1.54 -17.51
CA GLN A 113 3.64 1.32 -18.94
C GLN A 113 4.26 0.00 -19.44
N LYS A 114 5.49 -0.32 -19.01
CA LYS A 114 6.15 -1.58 -19.37
C LYS A 114 5.47 -2.81 -18.79
N ALA A 115 4.89 -2.70 -17.60
CA ALA A 115 4.20 -3.79 -16.93
C ALA A 115 2.74 -3.96 -17.41
N GLY A 116 2.24 -3.05 -18.25
CA GLY A 116 0.93 -3.14 -18.88
C GLY A 116 -0.22 -2.66 -17.99
N HIS A 117 0.05 -1.71 -17.10
CA HIS A 117 -0.96 -1.06 -16.28
C HIS A 117 -0.73 0.45 -16.19
#